data_AF-A0A7S0AIG5-F1
#
_entry.id   AF-A0A7S0AIG5-F1
#
_cell.length_a   1.000
_cell.length_b   1.000
_cell.length_c   1.000
_cell.angle_alpha   90.00
_cell.angle_beta   90.00
_cell.angle_gamma   90.00
#
_symmetry.space_group_name_H-M   'P 1'
#
loop_
_entity.id
_entity.type
_entity.pdbx_description
1 polymer ?
#
loop_
_entity_poly.entity_id
_entity_poly.type
_entity_poly.pdbx_seq_one_letter_code
_entity_poly.pdbx_strand_id
1 'polypeptide(L)'
;PAACPTADSHAWCDPRLPVEVRVKSLLSQIRPSELAPQIQNDLFGGTPAIERIGLPAYNYIKENAHGLIASSQNPSPTMFPQVILTASSFNTSLFTAIGETSASQ
;
A
#
# COMPACT_ATOMS: atom_id res chain seq x y z
N PRO A 1 -8.05 12.78 3.43
CA PRO A 1 -8.37 13.42 2.14
C PRO A 1 -8.29 12.39 1.00
N ALA A 2 -9.36 12.24 0.20
CA ALA A 2 -9.33 11.33 -0.95
C ALA A 2 -8.25 11.81 -1.95
N ALA A 3 -7.35 10.91 -2.35
CA ALA A 3 -6.27 11.20 -3.32
C ALA A 3 -6.79 11.70 -4.68
N CYS A 4 -8.07 11.47 -4.96
CA CYS A 4 -8.77 11.94 -6.15
C CYS A 4 -10.15 12.45 -5.72
N PRO A 5 -10.28 13.74 -5.36
CA PRO A 5 -11.53 14.28 -4.82
C PRO A 5 -12.65 14.36 -5.88
N THR A 6 -12.32 14.32 -7.18
CA THR A 6 -13.28 14.18 -8.29
C THR A 6 -12.58 13.50 -9.47
N ALA A 7 -13.31 12.67 -10.22
CA ALA A 7 -12.79 11.87 -11.34
C ALA A 7 -12.37 12.70 -12.58
N ASP A 8 -12.41 14.03 -12.51
CA ASP A 8 -12.38 14.91 -13.68
C ASP A 8 -11.21 15.92 -13.73
N SER A 9 -10.34 16.03 -12.71
CA SER A 9 -9.28 17.05 -12.75
C SER A 9 -7.95 16.58 -13.35
N HIS A 10 -7.65 15.28 -13.30
CA HIS A 10 -6.32 14.76 -13.62
C HIS A 10 -6.33 13.37 -14.25
N ALA A 11 -5.53 13.15 -15.29
CA ALA A 11 -5.49 11.86 -16.00
C ALA A 11 -5.01 10.70 -15.10
N TRP A 12 -4.25 10.95 -14.02
CA TRP A 12 -3.87 9.89 -13.07
C TRP A 12 -5.05 9.38 -12.20
N CYS A 13 -6.13 10.17 -12.10
CA CYS A 13 -7.34 9.81 -11.38
C CYS A 13 -8.39 9.07 -12.24
N ASP A 14 -8.22 8.98 -13.56
CA ASP A 14 -9.13 8.24 -14.43
C ASP A 14 -8.81 6.74 -14.41
N PRO A 15 -9.67 5.87 -13.82
CA PRO A 15 -9.41 4.45 -13.75
C PRO A 15 -9.56 3.72 -15.10
N ARG A 16 -10.09 4.39 -16.13
CA ARG A 16 -10.25 3.82 -17.49
C ARG A 16 -8.96 3.87 -18.30
N LEU A 17 -8.01 4.72 -17.90
CA LEU A 17 -6.72 4.84 -18.57
C LEU A 17 -5.74 3.75 -18.08
N PRO A 18 -4.82 3.27 -18.95
CA PRO A 18 -3.76 2.35 -18.53
C PRO A 18 -2.92 2.90 -17.38
N VAL A 19 -2.41 2.02 -16.52
CA VAL A 19 -1.62 2.39 -15.33
C VAL A 19 -0.41 3.24 -15.73
N GLU A 20 0.25 2.91 -16.83
CA GLU A 20 1.44 3.61 -17.32
C GLU A 20 1.11 5.06 -17.70
N VAL A 21 -0.05 5.30 -18.31
CA VAL A 21 -0.53 6.64 -18.67
C VAL A 21 -0.82 7.44 -17.42
N ARG A 22 -1.48 6.82 -16.44
CA ARG A 22 -1.81 7.43 -15.16
C ARG A 22 -0.55 7.79 -14.38
N VAL A 23 0.41 6.87 -14.26
CA VAL A 23 1.69 7.09 -13.58
C VAL A 23 2.49 8.18 -14.26
N LYS A 24 2.61 8.16 -15.59
CA LYS A 24 3.33 9.21 -16.33
C LYS A 24 2.69 10.59 -16.11
N SER A 25 1.36 10.66 -16.10
CA SER A 25 0.65 11.89 -15.82
C SER A 25 0.91 12.39 -14.39
N LEU A 26 0.92 11.51 -13.39
CA LEU A 26 1.23 11.89 -12.00
C LEU A 26 2.68 12.39 -11.87
N LEU A 27 3.65 11.62 -12.39
CA LEU A 27 5.07 11.99 -12.32
C LEU A 27 5.37 13.31 -13.03
N SER A 28 4.66 13.63 -14.12
CA SER A 28 4.80 14.92 -14.80
C SER A 28 4.45 16.13 -13.93
N GLN A 29 3.68 15.92 -12.86
CA GLN A 29 3.30 16.96 -11.92
C GLN A 29 4.22 17.04 -10.72
N ILE A 30 5.03 16.01 -10.42
CA ILE A 30 5.91 15.97 -9.25
C ILE A 30 7.21 16.74 -9.56
N ARG A 31 7.56 17.70 -8.72
CA ARG A 31 8.83 18.44 -8.85
C ARG A 31 10.00 17.56 -8.41
N PRO A 32 11.22 17.77 -8.94
CA PRO A 32 12.40 17.03 -8.48
C PRO A 32 12.62 17.07 -6.95
N SER A 33 12.35 18.22 -6.32
CA SER A 33 12.44 18.37 -4.86
C SER A 33 11.36 17.60 -4.09
N GLU A 34 10.20 17.38 -4.71
CA GLU A 34 9.09 16.60 -4.15
C GLU A 34 9.30 15.09 -4.38
N LEU A 35 10.08 14.69 -5.39
CA LEU A 35 10.34 13.29 -5.76
C LEU A 35 11.31 12.58 -4.80
N ALA A 36 12.37 13.25 -4.37
CA ALA A 36 13.40 12.61 -3.54
C ALA A 36 12.85 12.03 -2.21
N PRO A 37 11.91 12.68 -1.50
CA PRO A 37 11.26 12.08 -0.34
C PRO A 37 10.33 10.89 -0.67
N GLN A 38 9.87 10.74 -1.92
CA GLN A 38 8.96 9.65 -2.32
C GLN A 38 9.67 8.31 -2.55
N ILE A 39 11.00 8.29 -2.53
CA ILE A 39 11.81 7.06 -2.62
C ILE A 39 12.43 6.67 -1.27
N GLN A 40 12.09 7.40 -0.20
CA GLN A 40 12.49 7.13 1.16
C GLN A 40 11.28 6.62 1.93
N ASN A 41 11.41 5.49 2.62
CA ASN A 41 10.34 4.93 3.41
C ASN A 41 10.91 4.05 4.51
N ASP A 42 10.21 3.99 5.62
CA ASP A 42 10.53 3.09 6.72
C ASP A 42 9.27 2.37 7.25
N LEU A 43 9.46 1.48 8.23
CA LEU A 43 8.39 0.62 8.76
C LEU A 43 7.23 1.42 9.39
N PHE A 44 7.50 2.62 9.90
CA PHE A 44 6.57 3.44 10.68
C PHE A 44 6.30 4.83 10.06
N GLY A 45 7.21 5.32 9.23
CA GLY A 45 7.19 6.59 8.51
C GLY A 45 7.08 6.35 7.00
N GLY A 46 5.90 6.66 6.47
CA GLY A 46 5.61 6.64 5.03
C GLY A 46 6.40 7.68 4.24
N THR A 47 6.26 7.66 2.92
CA THR A 47 6.56 8.84 2.10
C THR A 47 5.62 9.99 2.49
N PRO A 48 6.11 11.23 2.51
CA PRO A 48 5.28 12.38 2.88
C PRO A 48 4.23 12.69 1.81
N ALA A 49 3.17 13.38 2.20
CA ALA A 49 2.19 13.91 1.25
C ALA A 49 2.82 14.98 0.33
N ILE A 50 2.33 15.09 -0.90
CA ILE A 50 2.57 16.24 -1.78
C ILE A 50 1.29 17.06 -1.82
N GLU A 51 1.10 17.91 -0.82
CA GLU A 51 -0.13 18.68 -0.59
C GLU A 51 -0.56 19.51 -1.81
N ARG A 52 0.41 20.08 -2.53
CA ARG A 52 0.17 20.91 -3.71
C ARG A 52 -0.65 20.20 -4.80
N ILE A 53 -0.42 18.90 -4.99
CA ILE A 53 -1.15 18.08 -5.98
C ILE A 53 -2.18 17.16 -5.33
N GLY A 54 -2.41 17.31 -4.02
CA GLY A 54 -3.34 16.48 -3.27
C GLY A 54 -2.92 15.02 -3.12
N LEU A 55 -1.64 14.68 -3.32
CA LEU A 55 -1.15 13.30 -3.15
C LEU A 55 -0.96 13.03 -1.64
N PRO A 56 -1.69 12.08 -1.04
CA PRO A 56 -1.56 11.78 0.39
C PRO A 56 -0.23 11.08 0.70
N ALA A 57 0.15 11.11 1.98
CA ALA A 57 1.25 10.29 2.47
C ALA A 57 0.96 8.80 2.24
N TYR A 58 2.00 8.03 1.91
CA TYR A 58 1.85 6.60 1.64
C TYR A 58 3.02 5.81 2.22
N ASN A 59 2.73 4.75 2.97
CA ASN A 59 3.74 3.83 3.44
C ASN A 59 3.67 2.53 2.62
N TYR A 60 4.69 2.30 1.78
CA TYR A 60 4.81 1.11 0.94
C TYR A 60 5.56 -0.05 1.61
N ILE A 61 6.03 0.10 2.84
CA ILE A 61 6.64 -0.96 3.65
C ILE A 61 5.59 -1.38 4.68
N LYS A 62 5.02 -2.56 4.45
CA LYS A 62 4.07 -3.21 5.35
C LYS A 62 4.47 -4.66 5.52
N GLU A 63 4.31 -5.18 6.73
CA GLU A 63 4.66 -6.55 7.08
C GLU A 63 3.40 -7.37 7.37
N ASN A 64 3.29 -8.52 6.71
CA ASN A 64 2.18 -9.45 6.82
C ASN A 64 2.63 -10.92 6.67
N ALA A 65 3.86 -11.24 7.10
CA ALA A 65 4.47 -12.54 6.85
C ALA A 65 3.67 -13.72 7.45
N HIS A 66 3.03 -13.51 8.60
CA HIS A 66 2.17 -14.50 9.27
C HIS A 66 1.03 -13.80 10.03
N GLY A 67 0.48 -12.74 9.43
CA GLY A 67 -0.42 -11.80 10.07
C GLY A 67 0.14 -10.39 10.08
N LEU A 68 -0.76 -9.42 10.13
CA LEU A 68 -0.43 -8.00 10.05
C LEU A 68 0.30 -7.57 11.31
N ILE A 69 1.42 -6.86 11.20
CA ILE A 69 2.18 -6.45 12.39
C ILE A 69 1.41 -5.44 13.26
N ALA A 70 0.73 -4.48 12.62
CA ALA A 70 -0.15 -3.49 13.23
C ALA A 70 -0.87 -2.68 12.14
N SER A 71 -2.11 -2.25 12.42
CA SER A 71 -2.76 -1.15 11.69
C SER A 71 -3.49 -0.22 12.65
N SER A 72 -3.81 0.99 12.18
CA SER A 72 -4.64 1.93 12.95
C SER A 72 -6.11 1.51 12.98
N GLN A 73 -6.53 0.64 12.06
CA GLN A 73 -7.89 0.11 11.95
C GLN A 73 -8.08 -1.11 12.85
N ASN A 74 -7.03 -1.91 13.03
CA ASN A 74 -7.06 -3.15 13.78
C ASN A 74 -5.87 -3.18 14.77
N PRO A 75 -6.10 -2.81 16.04
CA PRO A 75 -5.03 -2.74 17.05
C PRO A 75 -4.54 -4.11 17.51
N SER A 76 -5.25 -5.19 17.19
CA SER A 76 -4.87 -6.56 17.57
C SER A 76 -5.21 -7.54 16.44
N PRO A 77 -4.45 -7.49 15.32
CA PRO A 77 -4.65 -8.41 14.21
C PRO A 77 -4.30 -9.85 14.61
N THR A 78 -4.91 -10.80 13.91
CA THR A 78 -4.66 -12.23 14.07
C THR A 78 -3.22 -12.55 13.72
N MET A 79 -2.52 -13.19 14.65
CA MET A 79 -1.17 -13.70 14.47
C MET A 79 -1.22 -15.20 14.22
N PHE A 80 -0.88 -15.63 13.02
CA PHE A 80 -0.83 -17.03 12.62
C PHE A 80 0.49 -17.68 13.04
N PRO A 81 0.58 -19.02 13.01
CA PRO A 81 1.86 -19.72 13.09
C PRO A 81 2.89 -19.14 12.12
N GLN A 82 4.13 -19.01 12.57
CA GLN A 82 5.26 -18.62 11.72
C GLN A 82 5.31 -19.48 10.45
N VAL A 83 5.81 -18.92 9.35
CA VAL A 83 5.72 -19.52 8.00
C VAL A 83 6.28 -20.94 7.96
N ILE A 84 7.34 -21.23 8.73
CA ILE A 84 7.92 -22.58 8.83
C ILE A 84 6.94 -23.62 9.41
N LEU A 85 6.12 -23.24 10.39
CA LEU A 85 5.13 -24.12 11.00
C LEU A 85 3.90 -24.26 10.09
N THR A 86 3.47 -23.18 9.45
CA THR A 86 2.41 -23.23 8.44
C THR A 86 2.80 -24.14 7.26
N ALA A 87 4.04 -24.06 6.77
CA ALA A 87 4.54 -24.92 5.70
C ALA A 87 4.65 -26.40 6.12
N SER A 88 4.94 -26.67 7.40
CA SER A 88 4.99 -28.02 7.97
C SER A 88 3.64 -28.75 7.97
N SER A 89 2.53 -28.04 7.71
CA SER A 89 1.22 -28.67 7.51
C SER A 89 1.09 -29.40 6.17
N PHE A 90 1.96 -29.10 5.19
CA PHE A 90 1.85 -29.56 3.79
C PHE A 90 0.46 -29.31 3.16
N ASN A 91 -0.27 -28.32 3.66
CA ASN A 91 -1.61 -27.99 3.20
C ASN A 91 -1.62 -26.63 2.48
N THR A 92 -1.63 -26.68 1.14
CA THR A 92 -1.63 -25.48 0.30
C THR A 92 -2.91 -24.67 0.45
N SER A 93 -4.06 -25.32 0.60
CA SER A 93 -5.34 -24.64 0.83
C SER A 93 -5.34 -23.87 2.16
N LEU A 94 -4.73 -24.44 3.21
CA LEU A 94 -4.55 -23.74 4.49
C LEU A 94 -3.63 -22.53 4.34
N PHE A 95 -2.52 -22.68 3.62
CA PHE A 95 -1.59 -21.56 3.35
C PHE A 95 -2.30 -20.41 2.62
N THR A 96 -3.10 -20.72 1.60
CA THR A 96 -3.91 -19.74 0.87
C THR A 96 -4.93 -19.06 1.78
N ALA A 97 -5.67 -19.82 2.58
CA ALA A 97 -6.68 -19.28 3.50
C ALA A 97 -6.07 -18.33 4.55
N ILE A 98 -4.87 -18.63 5.05
CA ILE A 98 -4.12 -17.73 5.94
C ILE A 98 -3.77 -16.42 5.22
N GLY A 99 -3.30 -16.49 3.97
CA GLY A 99 -3.00 -15.31 3.16
C GLY A 99 -4.22 -14.42 2.91
N GLU A 100 -5.35 -15.01 2.51
CA GLU A 100 -6.61 -14.30 2.29
C GLU A 100 -7.12 -13.63 3.57
N THR A 101 -7.14 -14.38 4.68
CA THR A 101 -7.58 -13.85 5.99
C THR A 101 -6.66 -12.73 6.46
N SER A 102 -5.34 -12.87 6.26
CA SER A 102 -4.37 -11.84 6.61
C SER A 102 -4.50 -10.58 5.75
N ALA A 103 -4.96 -10.70 4.50
CA ALA A 103 -5.18 -9.56 3.60
C ALA A 103 -6.47 -8.79 3.89
N SER A 104 -7.46 -9.41 4.54
CA SER A 104 -8.76 -8.79 4.85
C SER A 104 -8.84 -8.07 6.20
N GLN A 105 -7.76 -8.07 7.00
CA GLN A 105 -7.72 -7.56 8.38
C GLN A 105 -7.37 -6.08 8.53
#